data_AF-A0A507E7P6-F1
#
_entry.id   AF-A0A507E7P6-F1
#
_cell.length_a   1.000
_cell.length_b   1.000
_cell.length_c   1.000
_cell.angle_alpha   90.00
_cell.angle_beta   90.00
_cell.angle_gamma   90.00
#
_symmetry.space_group_name_H-M   'P 1'
#
loop_
_entity.id
_entity.type
_entity.pdbx_description
1 polymer ?
#
loop_
_entity_poly.entity_id
_entity_poly.type
_entity_poly.pdbx_seq_one_letter_code
_entity_poly.pdbx_strand_id
1 'polypeptide(L)'
;MEQAAASMMALRRLLSENGTHVGIHRRLDLGPPPDYSVVDFGLIERIYGTFFAVLAVWWLASLGLYIRRRHTPCIAEGGVCLTVVGAISGLLVCADLGLHIVLKRWPCSATMWTINLGLSTTILTIFFRGVLVFRKYNLCHWKASFFTTLLSDPIPRDRPPVSSASSISATSVATSTEGLVRPRTSSSQQDQPPAAVTSMRRRQTQASEPHLTSHLAVWVTLFAIWTIMAQVLTTKNRLWPAVDYSDTSNMRCALGWEYAPVTALLALYLFVGCPLASMKLRDVNDAYGIRTAVWTGIAAGIPAFIVYIFWVFYVERKWPAVLVVFPDQLWTILAEVANHTTAVFLPAVRSFTEENRRRSVTLCLNMESFQKVLNNPILFAEFKQVAIADFNVDNALFYEEYTSLQDAVLAAYANSPNTTAPATATPSPRSSSISETPHGIELEPISYNKPSDIAPWVEECRDPTFTLPSRPNTVAIFGPRRRSVADAWSKRKEPVIGSSSNSPSTTIQQPPSTACNHAYQVPREWIIPPHLLARFQSFHDTFTSRNAPLEVNLPSSVADVIRRAFMKRGPVQVGIFDEAAKEVVWGMFGNTFPAYLKAREEGPKCPDTDRWWNRFWGWRPGKRRAGVDV
;
A
#
# COMPACT_ATOMS: atom_id res chain seq x y z
N MET A 1 -9.01 -23.96 -51.42
CA MET A 1 -10.20 -24.18 -50.55
C MET A 1 -11.17 -25.20 -51.15
N GLU A 2 -11.54 -25.12 -52.44
CA GLU A 2 -12.39 -26.14 -53.08
C GLU A 2 -11.81 -27.57 -53.03
N GLN A 3 -10.50 -27.71 -53.22
CA GLN A 3 -9.84 -29.03 -53.10
C GLN A 3 -9.92 -29.61 -51.68
N ALA A 4 -9.89 -28.78 -50.64
CA ALA A 4 -10.04 -29.22 -49.25
C ALA A 4 -11.50 -29.59 -48.92
N ALA A 5 -12.47 -28.87 -49.51
CA ALA A 5 -13.89 -29.21 -49.39
C ALA A 5 -14.23 -30.52 -50.13
N ALA A 6 -13.63 -30.76 -51.30
CA ALA A 6 -13.76 -32.01 -52.05
C ALA A 6 -13.14 -33.19 -51.30
N SER A 7 -11.97 -33.01 -50.67
CA SER A 7 -11.34 -34.05 -49.84
C SER A 7 -12.15 -34.36 -48.57
N MET A 8 -12.75 -33.37 -47.91
CA MET A 8 -13.65 -33.61 -46.77
C MET A 8 -14.94 -34.34 -47.18
N MET A 9 -15.54 -34.00 -48.32
CA MET A 9 -16.73 -34.71 -48.81
C MET A 9 -16.41 -36.14 -49.26
N ALA A 10 -15.25 -36.37 -49.88
CA ALA A 10 -14.77 -37.71 -50.23
C ALA A 10 -14.51 -38.55 -48.97
N LEU A 11 -13.92 -37.97 -47.92
CA LEU A 11 -13.72 -38.64 -46.63
C LEU A 11 -15.07 -38.97 -45.95
N ARG A 12 -16.06 -38.08 -46.06
CA ARG A 12 -17.42 -38.31 -45.53
C ARG A 12 -18.18 -39.41 -46.28
N ARG A 13 -17.99 -39.53 -47.60
CA ARG A 13 -18.53 -40.62 -48.42
C ARG A 13 -17.84 -41.95 -48.12
N LEU A 14 -16.52 -41.96 -47.98
CA LEU A 14 -15.77 -43.17 -47.60
C LEU A 14 -16.14 -43.69 -46.20
N LEU A 15 -16.44 -42.79 -45.27
CA LEU A 15 -16.94 -43.16 -43.93
C LEU A 15 -18.42 -43.61 -43.95
N SER A 16 -19.19 -43.21 -44.95
CA SER A 16 -20.60 -43.60 -45.12
C SER A 16 -20.79 -44.91 -45.87
N GLU A 17 -19.91 -45.24 -46.82
CA GLU A 17 -20.04 -46.42 -47.69
C GLU A 17 -19.39 -47.68 -47.10
N ASN A 18 -18.43 -47.55 -46.18
CA ASN A 18 -17.93 -48.67 -45.38
C ASN A 18 -18.81 -48.98 -44.17
N GLY A 19 -20.12 -48.89 -44.34
CA GLY A 19 -21.15 -49.40 -43.44
C GLY A 19 -21.16 -50.93 -43.30
N THR A 20 -19.99 -51.58 -43.30
CA THR A 20 -19.86 -52.78 -42.49
C THR A 20 -19.89 -52.31 -41.05
N HIS A 21 -21.03 -52.59 -40.41
CA HIS A 21 -21.14 -52.79 -38.97
C HIS A 21 -20.11 -53.85 -38.54
N VAL A 22 -18.82 -53.55 -38.59
CA VAL A 22 -17.84 -54.17 -37.70
C VAL A 22 -18.16 -53.56 -36.36
N GLY A 23 -19.10 -54.21 -35.67
CA GLY A 23 -19.40 -54.00 -34.28
C GLY A 23 -18.13 -54.25 -33.47
N ILE A 24 -17.26 -53.24 -33.41
CA ILE A 24 -16.40 -53.01 -32.27
C ILE A 24 -17.24 -52.30 -31.20
N HIS A 25 -18.50 -52.71 -31.02
CA HIS A 25 -18.98 -53.02 -29.68
C HIS A 25 -18.21 -54.26 -29.23
N ARG A 26 -16.91 -54.11 -28.96
CA ARG A 26 -16.35 -54.83 -27.82
C ARG A 26 -17.18 -54.30 -26.66
N ARG A 27 -18.28 -54.99 -26.35
CA ARG A 27 -18.73 -55.13 -24.98
C ARG A 27 -17.47 -55.63 -24.28
N LEU A 28 -16.63 -54.69 -23.83
CA LEU A 28 -15.97 -54.91 -22.57
C LEU A 28 -17.14 -55.28 -21.67
N ASP A 29 -17.21 -56.55 -21.28
CA ASP A 29 -18.02 -57.00 -20.17
C ASP A 29 -17.51 -56.25 -18.94
N LEU A 30 -17.81 -54.94 -18.92
CA LEU A 30 -17.83 -54.12 -17.75
C LEU A 30 -18.86 -54.84 -16.91
N GLY A 31 -18.38 -55.46 -15.84
CA GLY A 31 -19.22 -56.15 -14.88
C GLY A 31 -20.42 -55.31 -14.49
N PRO A 32 -21.43 -55.91 -13.84
CA PRO A 32 -22.64 -55.22 -13.43
C PRO A 32 -22.28 -53.85 -12.83
N PRO A 33 -22.96 -52.77 -13.23
CA PRO A 33 -22.66 -51.44 -12.74
C PRO A 33 -22.59 -51.50 -11.21
N PRO A 34 -21.53 -50.95 -10.60
CA PRO A 34 -21.38 -51.03 -9.15
C PRO A 34 -22.66 -50.55 -8.47
N ASP A 35 -23.13 -51.31 -7.49
CA ASP A 35 -24.40 -51.05 -6.82
C ASP A 35 -24.25 -49.79 -5.94
N TYR A 36 -24.71 -48.66 -6.47
CA TYR A 36 -24.64 -47.35 -5.80
C TYR A 36 -25.76 -47.13 -4.77
N SER A 37 -26.60 -48.14 -4.50
CA SER A 37 -27.72 -48.03 -3.55
C SER A 37 -27.29 -47.69 -2.12
N VAL A 38 -26.01 -47.86 -1.79
CA VAL A 38 -25.45 -47.57 -0.46
C VAL A 38 -25.20 -46.07 -0.22
N VAL A 39 -25.16 -45.23 -1.26
CA VAL A 39 -24.87 -43.81 -1.10
C VAL A 39 -26.15 -43.03 -0.81
N ASP A 40 -26.30 -42.53 0.42
CA ASP A 40 -27.40 -41.63 0.80
C ASP A 40 -27.17 -40.23 0.18
N PHE A 41 -27.72 -40.04 -1.02
CA PHE A 41 -27.69 -38.75 -1.72
C PHE A 41 -28.30 -37.61 -0.88
N GLY A 42 -29.29 -37.90 -0.03
CA GLY A 42 -29.91 -36.91 0.85
C GLY A 42 -28.96 -36.44 1.97
N LEU A 43 -28.01 -37.28 2.40
CA LEU A 43 -26.95 -36.86 3.30
C LEU A 43 -25.95 -35.94 2.59
N ILE A 44 -25.53 -36.30 1.38
CA ILE A 44 -24.57 -35.50 0.58
C ILE A 44 -25.13 -34.11 0.28
N GLU A 45 -26.40 -34.03 -0.13
CA GLU A 45 -27.12 -32.77 -0.38
C GLU A 45 -27.12 -31.87 0.86
N ARG A 46 -27.38 -32.43 2.05
CA ARG A 46 -27.37 -31.70 3.32
C ARG A 46 -25.98 -31.21 3.70
N ILE A 47 -24.95 -32.03 3.51
CA ILE A 47 -23.55 -31.67 3.80
C ILE A 47 -23.11 -30.51 2.91
N TYR A 48 -23.26 -30.64 1.58
CA TYR A 48 -22.86 -29.60 0.64
C TYR A 48 -23.70 -28.34 0.78
N GLY A 49 -25.01 -28.46 0.96
CA GLY A 49 -25.90 -27.32 1.21
C GLY A 49 -25.48 -26.52 2.44
N THR A 50 -25.15 -27.21 3.54
CA THR A 50 -24.65 -26.56 4.77
C THR A 50 -23.29 -25.89 4.53
N PHE A 51 -22.36 -26.59 3.87
CA PHE A 51 -21.04 -26.06 3.55
C PHE A 51 -21.12 -24.78 2.71
N PHE A 52 -21.90 -24.78 1.62
CA PHE A 52 -22.05 -23.62 0.75
C PHE A 52 -22.77 -22.46 1.42
N ALA A 53 -23.74 -22.73 2.31
CA ALA A 53 -24.37 -21.69 3.12
C ALA A 53 -23.36 -21.00 4.04
N VAL A 54 -22.53 -21.76 4.75
CA VAL A 54 -21.44 -21.22 5.60
C VAL A 54 -20.44 -20.44 4.76
N LEU A 55 -20.04 -20.98 3.61
CA LEU A 55 -19.10 -20.33 2.70
C LEU A 55 -19.65 -18.98 2.21
N ALA A 56 -20.93 -18.93 1.79
CA ALA A 56 -21.57 -17.70 1.33
C ALA A 56 -21.64 -16.63 2.43
N VAL A 57 -21.98 -17.02 3.67
CA VAL A 57 -21.99 -16.10 4.81
C VAL A 57 -20.59 -15.55 5.09
N TRP A 58 -19.57 -16.41 5.14
CA TRP A 58 -18.18 -15.98 5.33
C TRP A 58 -17.71 -15.04 4.20
N TRP A 59 -18.08 -15.34 2.95
CA TRP A 59 -17.72 -14.54 1.78
C TRP A 59 -18.33 -13.14 1.84
N LEU A 60 -19.64 -13.06 2.10
CA LEU A 60 -20.36 -11.79 2.20
C LEU A 60 -19.89 -10.96 3.41
N ALA A 61 -19.66 -11.60 4.56
CA ALA A 61 -19.16 -10.92 5.75
C ALA A 61 -17.76 -10.33 5.52
N SER A 62 -16.84 -11.11 4.97
CA SER A 62 -15.47 -10.65 4.67
C SER A 62 -15.43 -9.57 3.58
N LEU A 63 -16.26 -9.69 2.54
CA LEU A 63 -16.42 -8.65 1.51
C LEU A 63 -17.02 -7.37 2.10
N GLY A 64 -18.04 -7.47 2.95
CA GLY A 64 -18.64 -6.33 3.63
C GLY A 64 -17.65 -5.61 4.54
N LEU A 65 -16.84 -6.35 5.30
CA LEU A 65 -15.76 -5.79 6.11
C LEU A 65 -14.68 -5.12 5.25
N TYR A 66 -14.27 -5.75 4.15
CA TYR A 66 -13.31 -5.18 3.20
C TYR A 66 -13.81 -3.86 2.60
N ILE A 67 -15.06 -3.81 2.14
CA ILE A 67 -15.68 -2.59 1.59
C ILE A 67 -15.79 -1.51 2.65
N ARG A 68 -16.21 -1.86 3.88
CA ARG A 68 -16.29 -0.91 4.99
C ARG A 68 -14.93 -0.30 5.32
N ARG A 69 -13.84 -1.05 5.15
CA ARG A 69 -12.46 -0.64 5.45
C ARG A 69 -11.67 -0.18 4.23
N ARG A 70 -12.33 0.06 3.10
CA ARG A 70 -11.69 0.46 1.83
C ARG A 70 -10.80 1.70 1.91
N HIS A 71 -11.04 2.56 2.90
CA HIS A 71 -10.27 3.79 3.10
C HIS A 71 -8.96 3.57 3.88
N THR A 72 -8.76 2.40 4.47
CA THR A 72 -7.48 2.10 5.13
C THR A 72 -6.37 2.02 4.07
N PRO A 73 -5.17 2.59 4.31
CA PRO A 73 -4.09 2.60 3.33
C PRO A 73 -3.76 1.22 2.77
N CYS A 74 -3.79 0.19 3.63
CA CYS A 74 -3.57 -1.21 3.25
C CYS A 74 -4.53 -1.69 2.15
N ILE A 75 -5.80 -1.31 2.23
CA ILE A 75 -6.84 -1.73 1.28
C ILE A 75 -6.94 -0.78 0.09
N ALA A 76 -6.84 0.53 0.32
CA ALA A 76 -6.96 1.56 -0.71
C ALA A 76 -5.90 1.40 -1.81
N GLU A 77 -4.67 1.05 -1.43
CA GLU A 77 -3.58 0.81 -2.38
C GLU A 77 -3.72 -0.52 -3.15
N GLY A 78 -4.57 -1.43 -2.68
CA GLY A 78 -4.77 -2.78 -3.24
C GLY A 78 -5.60 -2.88 -4.51
N GLY A 79 -6.19 -1.78 -4.98
CA GLY A 79 -7.16 -1.77 -6.08
C GLY A 79 -8.52 -2.30 -5.63
N VAL A 80 -9.26 -1.45 -4.91
CA VAL A 80 -10.53 -1.81 -4.24
C VAL A 80 -11.58 -2.27 -5.26
N CYS A 81 -11.72 -1.57 -6.38
CA CYS A 81 -12.74 -1.87 -7.38
C CYS A 81 -12.45 -3.21 -8.06
N LEU A 82 -11.21 -3.43 -8.50
CA LEU A 82 -10.78 -4.71 -9.10
C LEU A 82 -11.00 -5.89 -8.13
N THR A 83 -10.68 -5.68 -6.85
CA THR A 83 -10.83 -6.72 -5.82
C THR A 83 -12.29 -7.02 -5.52
N VAL A 84 -13.15 -6.00 -5.41
CA VAL A 84 -14.59 -6.17 -5.18
C VAL A 84 -15.26 -6.86 -6.37
N VAL A 85 -14.94 -6.44 -7.60
CA VAL A 85 -15.48 -7.07 -8.83
C VAL A 85 -15.05 -8.53 -8.90
N GLY A 86 -13.76 -8.82 -8.66
CA GLY A 86 -13.27 -10.21 -8.60
C GLY A 86 -13.93 -11.05 -7.51
N ALA A 87 -14.17 -10.48 -6.32
CA ALA A 87 -14.82 -11.19 -5.22
C ALA A 87 -16.30 -11.49 -5.47
N ILE A 88 -17.04 -10.55 -6.07
CA ILE A 88 -18.44 -10.76 -6.48
C ILE A 88 -18.49 -11.84 -7.57
N SER A 89 -17.57 -11.75 -8.52
CA SER A 89 -17.45 -12.73 -9.60
C SER A 89 -17.17 -14.14 -9.10
N GLY A 90 -16.18 -14.30 -8.21
CA GLY A 90 -15.85 -15.56 -7.56
C GLY A 90 -17.02 -16.12 -6.74
N LEU A 91 -17.77 -15.26 -6.03
CA LEU A 91 -18.97 -15.67 -5.31
C LEU A 91 -20.04 -16.24 -6.25
N LEU A 92 -20.27 -15.60 -7.39
CA LEU A 92 -21.23 -16.09 -8.39
C LEU A 92 -20.79 -17.45 -8.94
N VAL A 93 -19.50 -17.62 -9.25
CA VAL A 93 -18.92 -18.91 -9.67
C VAL A 93 -19.11 -19.98 -8.61
N CYS A 94 -18.72 -19.71 -7.35
CA CYS A 94 -18.89 -20.67 -6.27
C CYS A 94 -20.36 -21.01 -6.00
N ALA A 95 -21.26 -20.02 -6.09
CA ALA A 95 -22.70 -20.22 -5.90
C ALA A 95 -23.31 -21.08 -7.01
N ASP A 96 -23.02 -20.79 -8.29
CA ASP A 96 -23.51 -21.58 -9.42
C ASP A 96 -23.00 -23.03 -9.36
N LEU A 97 -21.70 -23.21 -9.17
CA LEU A 97 -21.10 -24.55 -9.10
C LEU A 97 -21.58 -25.32 -7.86
N GLY A 98 -21.76 -24.63 -6.73
CA GLY A 98 -22.30 -25.24 -5.52
C GLY A 98 -23.77 -25.62 -5.66
N LEU A 99 -24.58 -24.77 -6.28
CA LEU A 99 -25.99 -25.07 -6.60
C LEU A 99 -26.10 -26.21 -7.61
N HIS A 100 -25.18 -26.31 -8.58
CA HIS A 100 -25.12 -27.45 -9.50
C HIS A 100 -24.81 -28.77 -8.77
N ILE A 101 -24.00 -28.74 -7.70
CA ILE A 101 -23.72 -29.92 -6.86
C ILE A 101 -24.93 -30.31 -6.01
N VAL A 102 -25.63 -29.33 -5.43
CA VAL A 102 -26.72 -29.57 -4.48
C VAL A 102 -28.05 -29.87 -5.18
N LEU A 103 -28.36 -29.18 -6.27
CA LEU A 103 -29.65 -29.28 -6.96
C LEU A 103 -29.59 -30.34 -8.06
N LYS A 104 -30.51 -31.30 -8.00
CA LYS A 104 -30.65 -32.35 -9.04
C LYS A 104 -30.93 -31.82 -10.44
N ARG A 105 -31.46 -30.60 -10.56
CA ARG A 105 -31.78 -29.93 -11.82
C ARG A 105 -31.22 -28.52 -11.80
N TRP A 106 -30.12 -28.31 -12.50
CA TRP A 106 -29.55 -26.99 -12.72
C TRP A 106 -29.58 -26.66 -14.22
N PRO A 107 -29.96 -25.44 -14.61
CA PRO A 107 -29.98 -25.04 -16.01
C PRO A 107 -28.55 -24.88 -16.55
N CYS A 108 -28.22 -25.55 -17.65
CA CYS A 108 -26.89 -25.46 -18.25
C CYS A 108 -26.53 -24.05 -18.74
N SER A 109 -27.54 -23.25 -19.08
CA SER A 109 -27.35 -21.83 -19.38
C SER A 109 -26.77 -21.07 -18.20
N ALA A 110 -27.20 -21.32 -16.95
CA ALA A 110 -26.66 -20.62 -15.78
C ALA A 110 -25.16 -20.90 -15.61
N THR A 111 -24.77 -22.17 -15.69
CA THR A 111 -23.35 -22.55 -15.63
C THR A 111 -22.54 -21.98 -16.79
N MET A 112 -23.08 -21.97 -18.01
CA MET A 112 -22.41 -21.35 -19.16
C MET A 112 -22.17 -19.84 -18.93
N TRP A 113 -23.17 -19.11 -18.43
CA TRP A 113 -23.05 -17.68 -18.12
C TRP A 113 -22.05 -17.44 -17.00
N THR A 114 -22.17 -18.20 -15.92
CA THR A 114 -21.31 -18.04 -14.75
C THR A 114 -19.85 -18.38 -15.05
N ILE A 115 -19.58 -19.41 -15.86
CA ILE A 115 -18.21 -19.72 -16.27
C ILE A 115 -17.69 -18.65 -17.24
N ASN A 116 -18.45 -18.28 -18.28
CA ASN A 116 -17.95 -17.31 -19.26
C ASN A 116 -17.78 -15.90 -18.69
N LEU A 117 -18.69 -15.42 -17.85
CA LEU A 117 -18.59 -14.10 -17.24
C LEU A 117 -17.82 -14.15 -15.92
N GLY A 118 -18.22 -15.04 -15.02
CA GLY A 118 -17.67 -15.12 -13.68
C GLY A 118 -16.21 -15.54 -13.67
N LEU A 119 -15.89 -16.72 -14.20
CA LEU A 119 -14.51 -17.22 -14.16
C LEU A 119 -13.56 -16.32 -14.96
N SER A 120 -13.99 -15.85 -16.14
CA SER A 120 -13.19 -14.91 -16.95
C SER A 120 -12.93 -13.59 -16.23
N THR A 121 -13.93 -13.03 -15.55
CA THR A 121 -13.77 -11.81 -14.75
C THR A 121 -12.80 -12.04 -13.60
N THR A 122 -12.90 -13.17 -12.88
CA THR A 122 -11.94 -13.51 -11.82
C THR A 122 -10.52 -13.58 -12.37
N ILE A 123 -10.29 -14.33 -13.46
CA ILE A 123 -8.96 -14.45 -14.08
C ILE A 123 -8.40 -13.08 -14.49
N LEU A 124 -9.23 -12.25 -15.16
CA LEU A 124 -8.83 -10.91 -15.58
C LEU A 124 -8.54 -9.98 -14.40
N THR A 125 -9.30 -10.08 -13.30
CA THR A 125 -9.04 -9.28 -12.10
C THR A 125 -7.70 -9.66 -11.45
N ILE A 126 -7.36 -10.95 -11.37
CA ILE A 126 -6.05 -11.39 -10.86
C ILE A 126 -4.92 -10.85 -11.76
N PHE A 127 -5.07 -10.98 -13.08
CA PHE A 127 -4.10 -10.46 -14.04
C PHE A 127 -3.92 -8.95 -13.92
N PHE A 128 -5.01 -8.18 -13.91
CA PHE A 128 -4.95 -6.71 -13.81
C PHE A 128 -4.41 -6.23 -12.47
N ARG A 129 -4.62 -6.96 -11.37
CA ARG A 129 -3.95 -6.67 -10.09
C ARG A 129 -2.45 -6.87 -10.18
N GLY A 130 -1.99 -7.93 -10.85
CA GLY A 130 -0.56 -8.11 -11.17
C GLY A 130 0.01 -6.94 -11.97
N VAL A 131 -0.71 -6.47 -13.00
CA VAL A 131 -0.33 -5.29 -13.80
C VAL A 131 -0.30 -4.01 -12.96
N LEU A 132 -1.28 -3.82 -12.06
CA LEU A 132 -1.35 -2.67 -11.17
C LEU A 132 -0.11 -2.60 -10.26
N VAL A 133 0.26 -3.71 -9.62
CA VAL A 133 1.45 -3.80 -8.76
C VAL A 133 2.71 -3.48 -9.57
N PHE A 134 2.86 -4.09 -10.74
CA PHE A 134 4.01 -3.86 -11.60
C PHE A 134 4.14 -2.39 -12.03
N ARG A 135 3.02 -1.73 -12.39
CA ARG A 135 3.01 -0.31 -12.75
C ARG A 135 3.38 0.58 -11.56
N LYS A 136 2.86 0.30 -10.37
CA LYS A 136 3.20 1.03 -9.14
C LYS A 136 4.69 0.87 -8.80
N TYR A 137 5.20 -0.36 -8.86
CA TYR A 137 6.61 -0.65 -8.62
C TYR A 137 7.53 0.11 -9.57
N ASN A 138 7.27 0.05 -10.88
CA ASN A 138 8.07 0.78 -11.87
C ASN A 138 8.00 2.29 -11.69
N LEU A 139 6.85 2.82 -11.25
CA LEU A 139 6.72 4.24 -10.95
C LEU A 139 7.58 4.62 -9.74
N CYS A 140 7.57 3.82 -8.68
CA CYS A 140 8.40 4.03 -7.49
C CYS A 140 9.89 3.92 -7.82
N HIS A 141 10.30 2.85 -8.53
CA HIS A 141 11.67 2.65 -8.96
C HIS A 141 12.15 3.80 -9.86
N TRP A 142 11.32 4.22 -10.82
CA TRP A 142 11.68 5.33 -11.70
C TRP A 142 11.81 6.66 -10.94
N LYS A 143 10.93 6.92 -9.96
CA LYS A 143 11.06 8.09 -9.08
C LYS A 143 12.36 8.03 -8.30
N ALA A 144 12.67 6.88 -7.67
CA ALA A 144 13.91 6.69 -6.94
C ALA A 144 15.13 6.93 -7.85
N SER A 145 15.18 6.28 -9.02
CA SER A 145 16.29 6.47 -9.97
C SER A 145 16.39 7.91 -10.48
N PHE A 146 15.26 8.59 -10.69
CA PHE A 146 15.24 9.98 -11.14
C PHE A 146 15.81 10.92 -10.07
N PHE A 147 15.46 10.71 -8.80
CA PHE A 147 16.09 11.43 -7.69
C PHE A 147 17.57 11.09 -7.58
N THR A 148 17.97 9.82 -7.72
CA THR A 148 19.39 9.45 -7.73
C THR A 148 20.14 10.14 -8.86
N THR A 149 19.60 10.19 -10.08
CA THR A 149 20.25 10.88 -11.22
C THR A 149 20.33 12.38 -10.99
N LEU A 150 19.24 13.02 -10.53
CA LEU A 150 19.25 14.45 -10.18
C LEU A 150 20.28 14.79 -9.10
N LEU A 151 20.52 13.88 -8.17
CA LEU A 151 21.49 14.05 -7.09
C LEU A 151 22.91 13.63 -7.48
N SER A 152 23.07 12.79 -8.50
CA SER A 152 24.37 12.22 -8.91
C SER A 152 25.01 12.96 -10.07
N ASP A 153 24.27 13.77 -10.85
CA ASP A 153 24.90 14.59 -11.89
C ASP A 153 25.69 15.71 -11.21
N PRO A 154 27.05 15.64 -11.21
CA PRO A 154 27.84 16.71 -10.67
C PRO A 154 27.57 17.95 -11.53
N ILE A 155 27.07 19.01 -10.90
CA ILE A 155 26.97 20.33 -11.55
C ILE A 155 28.31 20.57 -12.24
N PRO A 156 28.36 20.72 -13.57
CA PRO A 156 29.62 20.92 -14.29
C PRO A 156 30.29 22.18 -13.72
N ARG A 157 31.30 21.98 -12.87
CA ARG A 157 32.04 23.07 -12.21
C ARG A 157 32.96 23.81 -13.17
N ASP A 158 33.03 23.37 -14.41
CA ASP A 158 33.87 23.95 -15.45
C ASP A 158 33.07 24.87 -16.39
N ARG A 159 32.33 25.83 -15.84
CA ARG A 159 32.18 27.09 -16.59
C ARG A 159 33.48 27.87 -16.40
N PRO A 160 34.33 27.98 -17.42
CA PRO A 160 35.50 28.85 -17.31
C PRO A 160 35.03 30.26 -16.93
N PRO A 161 35.78 30.98 -16.09
CA PRO A 161 35.45 32.36 -15.76
C PRO A 161 35.30 33.11 -17.08
N VAL A 162 34.12 33.68 -17.31
CA VAL A 162 33.90 34.62 -18.41
C VAL A 162 34.86 35.75 -18.16
N SER A 163 35.98 35.72 -18.88
CA SER A 163 36.95 36.78 -18.94
C SER A 163 36.23 38.01 -19.47
N SER A 164 36.00 38.93 -18.54
CA SER A 164 35.80 40.34 -18.81
C SER A 164 36.94 40.85 -19.69
N ALA A 165 36.68 40.94 -20.99
CA ALA A 165 37.50 41.70 -21.93
C ALA A 165 36.66 42.10 -23.15
N SER A 166 35.85 43.14 -23.01
CA SER A 166 35.73 44.12 -24.09
C SER A 166 35.74 45.52 -23.47
N SER A 167 36.82 46.20 -23.81
CA SER A 167 37.14 47.59 -23.55
C SER A 167 35.99 48.52 -23.90
N ILE A 168 35.56 49.29 -22.90
CA ILE A 168 34.86 50.56 -23.10
C ILE A 168 35.90 51.53 -23.68
N SER A 169 35.89 51.71 -25.00
CA SER A 169 36.49 52.87 -25.63
C SER A 169 35.49 54.01 -25.56
N ALA A 170 35.81 55.01 -24.74
CA ALA A 170 35.15 56.29 -24.70
C ALA A 170 35.63 57.13 -25.90
N THR A 171 34.74 57.41 -26.85
CA THR A 171 34.85 58.61 -27.69
C THR A 171 33.46 59.17 -27.98
N SER A 172 33.32 60.45 -27.61
CA SER A 172 32.28 61.43 -27.87
C SER A 172 31.49 61.32 -29.19
N VAL A 173 30.21 61.71 -29.17
CA VAL A 173 29.70 63.01 -29.65
C VAL A 173 28.17 63.01 -29.60
N ALA A 174 27.61 64.13 -29.14
CA ALA A 174 26.20 64.44 -29.00
C ALA A 174 25.41 64.41 -30.33
N THR A 175 24.15 63.97 -30.31
CA THR A 175 22.97 64.83 -30.62
C THR A 175 21.66 64.05 -30.49
N SER A 176 20.72 64.65 -29.74
CA SER A 176 19.28 64.78 -30.02
C SER A 176 18.57 63.69 -30.84
N THR A 177 17.58 63.01 -30.26
CA THR A 177 16.16 63.36 -30.45
C THR A 177 15.24 62.37 -29.72
N GLU A 178 14.15 62.94 -29.22
CA GLU A 178 13.03 62.28 -28.57
C GLU A 178 12.50 61.09 -29.36
N GLY A 179 12.43 59.94 -28.71
CA GLY A 179 11.77 58.75 -29.22
C GLY A 179 11.14 58.01 -28.05
N LEU A 180 9.82 58.10 -27.95
CA LEU A 180 8.94 57.42 -27.02
C LEU A 180 9.17 55.89 -27.06
N VAL A 181 10.15 55.38 -26.32
CA VAL A 181 10.40 53.94 -26.19
C VAL A 181 9.38 53.36 -25.21
N ARG A 182 8.30 52.86 -25.82
CA ARG A 182 7.30 51.95 -25.23
C ARG A 182 8.00 50.95 -24.28
N PRO A 183 7.59 50.82 -23.01
CA PRO A 183 8.16 49.83 -22.12
C PRO A 183 7.92 48.46 -22.75
N ARG A 184 9.01 47.85 -23.23
CA ARG A 184 9.04 46.50 -23.75
C ARG A 184 8.76 45.63 -22.53
N THR A 185 7.49 45.28 -22.34
CA THR A 185 7.05 44.25 -21.42
C THR A 185 7.89 43.03 -21.73
N SER A 186 8.92 42.80 -20.91
CA SER A 186 9.73 41.60 -20.90
C SER A 186 8.75 40.46 -20.87
N SER A 187 8.62 39.77 -22.00
CA SER A 187 7.73 38.63 -22.17
C SER A 187 7.99 37.72 -20.98
N SER A 188 6.97 37.56 -20.14
CA SER A 188 6.91 36.53 -19.12
C SER A 188 7.30 35.23 -19.81
N GLN A 189 8.57 34.84 -19.65
CA GLN A 189 9.08 33.56 -20.06
C GLN A 189 8.40 32.59 -19.10
N GLN A 190 7.19 32.23 -19.49
CA GLN A 190 6.26 31.47 -18.72
C GLN A 190 6.94 30.14 -18.45
N ASP A 191 7.34 29.95 -17.19
CA ASP A 191 7.97 28.75 -16.66
C ASP A 191 7.15 27.54 -17.06
N GLN A 192 7.45 26.97 -18.23
CA GLN A 192 6.88 25.70 -18.61
C GLN A 192 7.51 24.69 -17.66
N PRO A 193 6.69 23.95 -16.87
CA PRO A 193 7.23 22.93 -16.00
C PRO A 193 8.07 21.98 -16.86
N PRO A 194 9.28 21.61 -16.42
CA PRO A 194 10.20 20.83 -17.21
C PRO A 194 9.48 19.61 -17.80
N ALA A 195 9.72 19.32 -19.09
CA ALA A 195 9.03 18.25 -19.82
C ALA A 195 9.05 16.89 -19.08
N ALA A 196 10.03 16.68 -18.20
CA ALA A 196 10.10 15.55 -17.28
C ALA A 196 8.87 15.46 -16.33
N VAL A 197 8.43 16.58 -15.74
CA VAL A 197 7.32 16.63 -14.78
C VAL A 197 5.98 16.33 -15.47
N THR A 198 5.76 16.87 -16.68
CA THR A 198 4.54 16.58 -17.45
C THR A 198 4.50 15.11 -17.90
N SER A 199 5.65 14.53 -18.27
CA SER A 199 5.77 13.10 -18.58
C SER A 199 5.47 12.21 -17.36
N MET A 200 5.91 12.62 -16.16
CA MET A 200 5.65 11.91 -14.90
C MET A 200 4.16 11.87 -14.59
N ARG A 201 3.48 13.02 -14.70
CA ARG A 201 2.02 13.12 -14.46
C ARG A 201 1.24 12.23 -15.42
N ARG A 202 1.63 12.19 -16.70
CA ARG A 202 1.00 11.32 -17.71
C ARG A 202 1.17 9.84 -17.37
N ARG A 203 2.38 9.40 -16.99
CA ARG A 203 2.63 8.01 -16.56
C ARG A 203 1.85 7.65 -15.30
N GLN A 204 1.72 8.57 -14.35
CA GLN A 204 0.92 8.36 -13.14
C GLN A 204 -0.57 8.17 -13.46
N THR A 205 -1.13 8.95 -14.40
CA THR A 205 -2.53 8.76 -14.83
C THR A 205 -2.76 7.42 -15.53
N GLN A 206 -1.80 6.94 -16.32
CA GLN A 206 -1.87 5.61 -16.97
C GLN A 206 -1.73 4.46 -15.98
N ALA A 207 -1.08 4.67 -14.83
CA ALA A 207 -0.99 3.70 -13.75
C ALA A 207 -2.24 3.65 -12.85
N SER A 208 -3.27 4.44 -13.17
CA SER A 208 -4.46 4.54 -12.31
C SER A 208 -5.40 3.34 -12.46
N GLU A 209 -5.95 2.90 -11.33
CA GLU A 209 -6.95 1.83 -11.22
C GLU A 209 -8.19 2.01 -12.12
N PRO A 210 -8.75 3.23 -12.30
CA PRO A 210 -9.90 3.43 -13.18
C PRO A 210 -9.65 2.98 -14.62
N HIS A 211 -8.42 3.13 -15.12
CA HIS A 211 -8.09 2.71 -16.47
C HIS A 211 -8.12 1.18 -16.62
N LEU A 212 -7.59 0.44 -15.63
CA LEU A 212 -7.63 -1.02 -15.62
C LEU A 212 -9.07 -1.52 -15.44
N THR A 213 -9.85 -0.86 -14.59
CA THR A 213 -11.27 -1.17 -14.39
C THR A 213 -12.09 -0.94 -15.66
N SER A 214 -11.80 0.13 -16.41
CA SER A 214 -12.44 0.37 -17.71
C SER A 214 -12.11 -0.73 -18.72
N HIS A 215 -10.86 -1.20 -18.76
CA HIS A 215 -10.48 -2.33 -19.63
C HIS A 215 -11.18 -3.62 -19.21
N LEU A 216 -11.27 -3.88 -17.91
CA LEU A 216 -12.03 -5.01 -17.39
C LEU A 216 -13.49 -4.95 -17.85
N ALA A 217 -14.15 -3.80 -17.74
CA ALA A 217 -15.53 -3.62 -18.19
C ALA A 217 -15.71 -3.91 -19.69
N VAL A 218 -14.77 -3.49 -20.53
CA VAL A 218 -14.78 -3.81 -21.97
C VAL A 218 -14.70 -5.32 -22.19
N TRP A 219 -13.77 -6.01 -21.53
CA TRP A 219 -13.67 -7.47 -21.64
C TRP A 219 -14.91 -8.20 -21.17
N VAL A 220 -15.45 -7.83 -20.00
CA VAL A 220 -16.71 -8.42 -19.47
C VAL A 220 -17.86 -8.23 -20.46
N THR A 221 -17.94 -7.07 -21.10
CA THR A 221 -18.96 -6.80 -22.13
C THR A 221 -18.76 -7.70 -23.35
N LEU A 222 -17.52 -7.90 -23.81
CA LEU A 222 -17.22 -8.81 -24.92
C LEU A 222 -17.59 -10.26 -24.59
N PHE A 223 -17.29 -10.73 -23.37
CA PHE A 223 -17.72 -12.05 -22.91
C PHE A 223 -19.25 -12.16 -22.83
N ALA A 224 -19.96 -11.12 -22.38
CA ALA A 224 -21.41 -11.12 -22.35
C ALA A 224 -22.01 -11.23 -23.77
N ILE A 225 -21.49 -10.45 -24.72
CA ILE A 225 -21.90 -10.52 -26.13
C ILE A 225 -21.63 -11.93 -26.69
N TRP A 226 -20.47 -12.51 -26.39
CA TRP A 226 -20.16 -13.87 -26.80
C TRP A 226 -21.14 -14.89 -26.21
N THR A 227 -21.41 -14.82 -24.91
CA THR A 227 -22.33 -15.76 -24.23
C THR A 227 -23.74 -15.65 -24.80
N ILE A 228 -24.22 -14.43 -25.10
CA ILE A 228 -25.50 -14.22 -25.77
C ILE A 228 -25.49 -14.87 -27.17
N MET A 229 -24.43 -14.67 -27.95
CA MET A 229 -24.29 -15.27 -29.27
C MET A 229 -24.26 -16.81 -29.20
N ALA A 230 -23.48 -17.38 -28.29
CA ALA A 230 -23.42 -18.82 -28.06
C ALA A 230 -24.79 -19.38 -27.66
N GLN A 231 -25.53 -18.68 -26.79
CA GLN A 231 -26.88 -19.07 -26.38
C GLN A 231 -27.88 -19.07 -27.54
N VAL A 232 -27.79 -18.11 -28.47
CA VAL A 232 -28.66 -18.03 -29.65
C VAL A 232 -28.33 -19.13 -30.66
N LEU A 233 -27.05 -19.40 -30.88
CA LEU A 233 -26.59 -20.34 -31.91
C LEU A 233 -26.66 -21.81 -31.48
N THR A 234 -26.75 -22.09 -30.19
CA THR A 234 -26.71 -23.46 -29.67
C THR A 234 -28.10 -23.94 -29.32
N THR A 235 -28.33 -25.24 -29.48
CA THR A 235 -29.57 -25.88 -29.04
C THR A 235 -29.50 -26.31 -27.58
N LYS A 236 -28.31 -26.70 -27.11
CA LYS A 236 -28.07 -27.30 -25.79
C LYS A 236 -28.09 -26.33 -24.61
N ASN A 237 -27.94 -25.04 -24.86
CA ASN A 237 -27.87 -24.00 -23.82
C ASN A 237 -28.97 -22.94 -23.96
N ARG A 238 -30.09 -23.28 -24.62
CA ARG A 238 -31.20 -22.35 -24.83
C ARG A 238 -31.92 -22.03 -23.52
N LEU A 239 -32.29 -20.77 -23.36
CA LEU A 239 -33.09 -20.29 -22.22
C LEU A 239 -34.60 -20.39 -22.50
N TRP A 240 -34.97 -20.45 -23.78
CA TRP A 240 -36.35 -20.53 -24.26
C TRP A 240 -36.37 -21.20 -25.66
N PRO A 241 -37.35 -22.04 -26.03
CA PRO A 241 -38.60 -22.41 -25.32
C PRO A 241 -38.50 -23.59 -24.33
N ALA A 242 -37.39 -24.33 -24.32
CA ALA A 242 -37.13 -25.38 -23.34
C ALA A 242 -35.76 -25.14 -22.70
N VAL A 243 -35.73 -25.11 -21.37
CA VAL A 243 -34.48 -25.07 -20.60
C VAL A 243 -33.97 -26.50 -20.53
N ASP A 244 -32.82 -26.75 -21.16
CA ASP A 244 -32.12 -28.02 -20.99
C ASP A 244 -31.54 -28.07 -19.57
N TYR A 245 -32.06 -29.02 -18.79
CA TYR A 245 -31.52 -29.34 -17.47
C TYR A 245 -30.45 -30.40 -17.61
N SER A 246 -29.41 -30.32 -16.79
CA SER A 246 -28.49 -31.44 -16.60
C SER A 246 -29.30 -32.65 -16.11
N ASP A 247 -29.46 -33.69 -16.95
CA ASP A 247 -30.08 -34.92 -16.48
C ASP A 247 -29.11 -35.64 -15.54
N THR A 248 -29.61 -36.18 -14.44
CA THR A 248 -28.81 -36.81 -13.37
C THR A 248 -27.91 -37.95 -13.86
N SER A 249 -28.22 -38.58 -15.00
CA SER A 249 -27.38 -39.62 -15.61
C SER A 249 -26.23 -39.07 -16.46
N ASN A 250 -26.33 -37.81 -16.91
CA ASN A 250 -25.30 -37.07 -17.64
C ASN A 250 -25.14 -35.71 -16.96
N MET A 251 -24.53 -35.71 -15.76
CA MET A 251 -24.25 -34.57 -14.87
C MET A 251 -23.40 -33.42 -15.51
N ARG A 252 -23.36 -33.35 -16.84
CA ARG A 252 -22.50 -32.49 -17.62
C ARG A 252 -23.31 -31.71 -18.62
N CYS A 253 -23.37 -30.41 -18.38
CA CYS A 253 -23.47 -29.47 -19.48
C CYS A 253 -22.30 -29.73 -20.41
N ALA A 254 -22.59 -30.21 -21.62
CA ALA A 254 -21.55 -30.61 -22.56
C ALA A 254 -20.60 -29.43 -22.78
N LEU A 255 -19.31 -29.63 -22.47
CA LEU A 255 -18.24 -28.70 -22.83
C LEU A 255 -18.15 -28.67 -24.36
N GLY A 256 -18.84 -27.72 -24.98
CA GLY A 256 -18.76 -27.47 -26.40
C GLY A 256 -17.95 -26.20 -26.72
N TRP A 257 -18.11 -25.72 -27.95
CA TRP A 257 -17.41 -24.54 -28.46
C TRP A 257 -17.83 -23.24 -27.74
N GLU A 258 -18.94 -23.27 -27.01
CA GLU A 258 -19.47 -22.18 -26.19
C GLU A 258 -18.46 -21.72 -25.13
N TYR A 259 -17.64 -22.66 -24.63
CA TYR A 259 -16.59 -22.42 -23.64
C TYR A 259 -15.23 -22.09 -24.26
N ALA A 260 -15.14 -21.92 -25.58
CA ALA A 260 -13.88 -21.67 -26.25
C ALA A 260 -13.19 -20.38 -25.77
N PRO A 261 -13.87 -19.23 -25.60
CA PRO A 261 -13.18 -18.01 -25.17
C PRO A 261 -12.66 -18.08 -23.74
N VAL A 262 -13.42 -18.65 -22.80
CA VAL A 262 -12.97 -18.82 -21.42
C VAL A 262 -11.81 -19.82 -21.34
N THR A 263 -11.86 -20.90 -22.13
CA THR A 263 -10.74 -21.86 -22.23
C THR A 263 -9.49 -21.21 -22.81
N ALA A 264 -9.65 -20.41 -23.87
CA ALA A 264 -8.55 -19.67 -24.49
C ALA A 264 -7.96 -18.62 -23.53
N LEU A 265 -8.81 -17.89 -22.80
CA LEU A 265 -8.37 -16.94 -21.77
C LEU A 265 -7.62 -17.65 -20.65
N LEU A 266 -8.12 -18.79 -20.17
CA LEU A 266 -7.47 -19.59 -19.14
C LEU A 266 -6.12 -20.11 -19.62
N ALA A 267 -6.03 -20.64 -20.85
CA ALA A 267 -4.76 -21.06 -21.43
C ALA A 267 -3.77 -19.89 -21.55
N LEU A 268 -4.21 -18.74 -22.07
CA LEU A 268 -3.37 -17.55 -22.17
C LEU A 268 -2.89 -17.08 -20.79
N TYR A 269 -3.78 -17.09 -19.79
CA TYR A 269 -3.43 -16.74 -18.41
C TYR A 269 -2.40 -17.72 -17.84
N LEU A 270 -2.59 -19.03 -17.99
CA LEU A 270 -1.68 -20.04 -17.45
C LEU A 270 -0.30 -20.04 -18.14
N PHE A 271 -0.27 -19.96 -19.47
CA PHE A 271 0.97 -20.11 -20.24
C PHE A 271 1.71 -18.79 -20.49
N VAL A 272 1.03 -17.64 -20.45
CA VAL A 272 1.64 -16.33 -20.68
C VAL A 272 1.53 -15.44 -19.45
N GLY A 273 0.32 -15.31 -18.89
CA GLY A 273 0.06 -14.47 -17.73
C GLY A 273 0.86 -14.86 -16.48
N CYS A 274 0.78 -16.12 -16.05
CA CYS A 274 1.43 -16.62 -14.85
C CYS A 274 2.96 -16.53 -14.94
N PRO A 275 3.64 -16.98 -16.03
CA PRO A 275 5.08 -16.81 -16.17
C PRO A 275 5.51 -15.35 -16.16
N LEU A 276 4.82 -14.47 -16.89
CA LEU A 276 5.14 -13.04 -16.91
C LEU A 276 4.97 -12.40 -15.53
N ALA A 277 3.86 -12.69 -14.82
CA ALA A 277 3.63 -12.21 -13.47
C ALA A 277 4.72 -12.71 -12.51
N SER A 278 5.06 -13.99 -12.58
CA SER A 278 6.08 -14.62 -11.74
C SER A 278 7.46 -14.00 -11.98
N MET A 279 7.84 -13.78 -13.24
CA MET A 279 9.11 -13.16 -13.62
C MET A 279 9.18 -11.69 -13.19
N LYS A 280 8.11 -10.91 -13.44
CA LYS A 280 8.12 -9.46 -13.18
C LYS A 280 7.87 -9.08 -11.73
N LEU A 281 7.23 -9.94 -10.94
CA LEU A 281 6.92 -9.69 -9.53
C LEU A 281 7.88 -10.39 -8.56
N ARG A 282 8.90 -11.11 -9.05
CA ARG A 282 9.86 -11.86 -8.21
C ARG A 282 10.59 -10.95 -7.22
N ASP A 283 11.06 -9.80 -7.69
CA ASP A 283 11.92 -8.90 -6.92
C ASP A 283 11.14 -7.75 -6.27
N VAL A 284 9.82 -7.73 -6.43
CA VAL A 284 8.96 -6.68 -5.89
C VAL A 284 8.60 -7.01 -4.45
N ASN A 285 9.19 -6.33 -3.47
CA ASN A 285 8.73 -6.41 -2.08
C ASN A 285 7.51 -5.52 -1.90
N ASP A 286 6.34 -6.13 -1.80
CA ASP A 286 5.07 -5.43 -1.67
C ASP A 286 4.65 -5.33 -0.19
N ALA A 287 4.55 -4.11 0.31
CA ALA A 287 4.09 -3.82 1.67
C ALA A 287 2.61 -4.18 1.89
N TYR A 288 1.80 -4.20 0.82
CA TYR A 288 0.35 -4.36 0.90
C TYR A 288 -0.13 -5.80 0.66
N GLY A 289 0.79 -6.72 0.36
CA GLY A 289 0.48 -8.14 0.15
C GLY A 289 -0.34 -8.44 -1.12
N ILE A 290 -0.46 -7.50 -2.06
CA ILE A 290 -1.05 -7.71 -3.38
C ILE A 290 -0.23 -8.73 -4.16
N ARG A 291 1.10 -8.64 -4.10
CA ARG A 291 2.02 -9.67 -4.62
C ARG A 291 1.62 -11.04 -4.07
N THR A 292 1.50 -11.17 -2.74
CA THR A 292 1.13 -12.44 -2.11
C THR A 292 -0.21 -12.95 -2.63
N ALA A 293 -1.22 -12.09 -2.79
CA ALA A 293 -2.51 -12.50 -3.36
C ALA A 293 -2.39 -13.01 -4.81
N VAL A 294 -1.61 -12.35 -5.67
CA VAL A 294 -1.36 -12.82 -7.05
C VAL A 294 -0.63 -14.17 -7.04
N TRP A 295 0.44 -14.30 -6.24
CA TRP A 295 1.17 -15.56 -6.12
C TRP A 295 0.30 -16.68 -5.55
N THR A 296 -0.56 -16.41 -4.56
CA THR A 296 -1.51 -17.41 -4.05
C THR A 296 -2.53 -17.77 -5.12
N GLY A 297 -3.03 -16.82 -5.91
CA GLY A 297 -3.90 -17.11 -7.05
C GLY A 297 -3.24 -18.03 -8.06
N ILE A 298 -1.96 -17.82 -8.38
CA ILE A 298 -1.17 -18.69 -9.27
C ILE A 298 -0.94 -20.06 -8.62
N ALA A 299 -0.51 -20.08 -7.36
CA ALA A 299 -0.16 -21.31 -6.63
C ALA A 299 -1.37 -22.17 -6.26
N ALA A 300 -2.56 -21.58 -6.10
CA ALA A 300 -3.80 -22.33 -5.92
C ALA A 300 -4.42 -22.72 -7.28
N GLY A 301 -4.43 -21.79 -8.25
CA GLY A 301 -5.07 -21.98 -9.54
C GLY A 301 -4.39 -23.01 -10.43
N ILE A 302 -3.05 -23.00 -10.55
CA ILE A 302 -2.33 -23.95 -11.41
C ILE A 302 -2.54 -25.41 -10.94
N PRO A 303 -2.29 -25.76 -9.66
CA PRO A 303 -2.53 -27.12 -9.18
C PRO A 303 -4.00 -27.52 -9.26
N ALA A 304 -4.93 -26.64 -8.89
CA ALA A 304 -6.36 -26.93 -9.01
C ALA A 304 -6.76 -27.24 -10.47
N PHE A 305 -6.21 -26.52 -11.45
CA PHE A 305 -6.44 -26.79 -12.85
C PHE A 305 -5.83 -28.11 -13.32
N ILE A 306 -4.58 -28.40 -12.95
CA ILE A 306 -3.92 -29.68 -13.29
C ILE A 306 -4.71 -30.85 -12.70
N VAL A 307 -5.10 -30.74 -11.43
CA VAL A 307 -5.88 -31.77 -10.76
C VAL A 307 -7.27 -31.89 -11.38
N TYR A 308 -7.93 -30.79 -11.75
CA TYR A 308 -9.20 -30.81 -12.49
C TYR A 308 -9.06 -31.59 -13.82
N ILE A 309 -8.04 -31.30 -14.62
CA ILE A 309 -7.78 -32.02 -15.88
C ILE A 309 -7.54 -33.51 -15.61
N PHE A 310 -6.68 -33.84 -14.64
CA PHE A 310 -6.46 -35.23 -14.23
C PHE A 310 -7.76 -35.90 -13.75
N TRP A 311 -8.60 -35.16 -13.03
CA TRP A 311 -9.86 -35.65 -12.50
C TRP A 311 -10.84 -36.02 -13.61
N VAL A 312 -11.00 -35.13 -14.60
CA VAL A 312 -11.89 -35.33 -15.75
C VAL A 312 -11.39 -36.48 -16.65
N PHE A 313 -10.08 -36.55 -16.95
CA PHE A 313 -9.58 -37.56 -17.89
C PHE A 313 -9.29 -38.93 -17.25
N TYR A 314 -8.92 -38.97 -15.97
CA TYR A 314 -8.46 -40.19 -15.32
C TYR A 314 -9.42 -40.67 -14.21
N VAL A 315 -9.69 -39.82 -13.21
CA VAL A 315 -10.43 -40.24 -12.01
C VAL A 315 -11.86 -40.62 -12.35
N GLU A 316 -12.55 -39.78 -13.11
CA GLU A 316 -13.92 -40.07 -13.55
C GLU A 316 -14.04 -41.39 -14.28
N ARG A 317 -13.15 -41.63 -15.26
CA ARG A 317 -13.23 -42.81 -16.12
C ARG A 317 -13.00 -44.10 -15.32
N LYS A 318 -12.14 -44.04 -14.30
CA LYS A 318 -11.67 -45.21 -13.57
C LYS A 318 -12.40 -45.41 -12.24
N TRP A 319 -12.94 -44.36 -11.63
CA TRP A 319 -13.56 -44.33 -10.30
C TRP A 319 -14.81 -43.43 -10.26
N PRO A 320 -15.88 -43.74 -11.01
CA PRO A 320 -17.09 -42.92 -11.03
C PRO A 320 -17.76 -42.76 -9.65
N ALA A 321 -17.55 -43.72 -8.74
CA ALA A 321 -18.03 -43.63 -7.36
C ALA A 321 -17.48 -42.42 -6.60
N VAL A 322 -16.24 -42.02 -6.90
CA VAL A 322 -15.58 -40.89 -6.22
C VAL A 322 -16.21 -39.57 -6.63
N LEU A 323 -16.79 -39.47 -7.83
CA LEU A 323 -17.47 -38.25 -8.31
C LEU A 323 -18.72 -37.90 -7.51
N VAL A 324 -19.41 -38.92 -6.98
CA VAL A 324 -20.59 -38.71 -6.14
C VAL A 324 -20.19 -38.02 -4.84
N VAL A 325 -19.02 -38.36 -4.31
CA VAL A 325 -18.51 -37.79 -3.06
C VAL A 325 -17.77 -36.47 -3.30
N PHE A 326 -16.97 -36.38 -4.38
CA PHE A 326 -16.12 -35.23 -4.67
C PHE A 326 -16.24 -34.84 -6.16
N PRO A 327 -17.20 -33.96 -6.49
CA PRO A 327 -17.37 -33.46 -7.85
C PRO A 327 -16.15 -32.66 -8.33
N ASP A 328 -15.86 -32.68 -9.62
CA ASP A 328 -14.73 -31.99 -10.24
C ASP A 328 -14.77 -30.46 -10.04
N GLN A 329 -15.96 -29.89 -9.90
CA GLN A 329 -16.18 -28.45 -9.69
C GLN A 329 -15.60 -27.96 -8.36
N LEU A 330 -15.40 -28.84 -7.38
CA LEU A 330 -14.81 -28.48 -6.09
C LEU A 330 -13.38 -27.94 -6.23
N TRP A 331 -12.62 -28.39 -7.24
CA TRP A 331 -11.27 -27.86 -7.50
C TRP A 331 -11.30 -26.37 -7.85
N THR A 332 -12.27 -25.96 -8.68
CA THR A 332 -12.49 -24.54 -9.01
C THR A 332 -12.94 -23.75 -7.78
N ILE A 333 -13.87 -24.30 -7.00
CA ILE A 333 -14.35 -23.65 -5.76
C ILE A 333 -13.20 -23.44 -4.77
N LEU A 334 -12.34 -24.44 -4.56
CA LEU A 334 -11.17 -24.34 -3.67
C LEU A 334 -10.18 -23.26 -4.14
N ALA A 335 -9.93 -23.16 -5.44
CA ALA A 335 -9.10 -22.10 -6.01
C ALA A 335 -9.69 -20.70 -5.76
N GLU A 336 -11.00 -20.55 -5.94
CA GLU A 336 -11.72 -19.30 -5.69
C GLU A 336 -11.76 -18.93 -4.20
N VAL A 337 -11.95 -19.91 -3.29
CA VAL A 337 -11.85 -19.70 -1.83
C VAL A 337 -10.44 -19.22 -1.45
N ALA A 338 -9.39 -19.82 -2.00
CA ALA A 338 -8.01 -19.41 -1.74
C ALA A 338 -7.74 -17.98 -2.26
N ASN A 339 -8.26 -17.65 -3.44
CA ASN A 339 -8.18 -16.30 -4.00
C ASN A 339 -8.92 -15.29 -3.12
N HIS A 340 -10.17 -15.54 -2.73
CA HIS A 340 -10.95 -14.65 -1.85
C HIS A 340 -10.30 -14.48 -0.47
N THR A 341 -9.76 -15.57 0.10
CA THR A 341 -9.06 -15.54 1.38
C THR A 341 -7.89 -14.56 1.33
N THR A 342 -7.07 -14.63 0.28
CA THR A 342 -5.87 -13.77 0.18
C THR A 342 -6.15 -12.38 -0.37
N ALA A 343 -7.15 -12.23 -1.23
CA ALA A 343 -7.50 -10.97 -1.86
C ALA A 343 -8.36 -10.05 -0.97
N VAL A 344 -9.26 -10.63 -0.17
CA VAL A 344 -10.29 -9.90 0.57
C VAL A 344 -10.16 -10.12 2.07
N PHE A 345 -10.21 -11.38 2.51
CA PHE A 345 -10.26 -11.69 3.94
C PHE A 345 -8.98 -11.30 4.69
N LEU A 346 -7.80 -11.68 4.20
CA LEU A 346 -6.53 -11.36 4.87
C LEU A 346 -6.25 -9.85 4.94
N PRO A 347 -6.43 -9.04 3.86
CA PRO A 347 -6.31 -7.59 3.97
C PRO A 347 -7.31 -6.97 4.94
N ALA A 348 -8.56 -7.47 4.98
CA ALA A 348 -9.55 -7.01 5.94
C ALA A 348 -9.09 -7.28 7.38
N VAL A 349 -8.64 -8.51 7.70
CA VAL A 349 -8.12 -8.86 9.03
C VAL A 349 -6.87 -8.05 9.38
N ARG A 350 -5.90 -7.94 8.47
CA ARG A 350 -4.67 -7.15 8.67
C ARG A 350 -5.00 -5.70 8.98
N SER A 351 -5.96 -5.11 8.28
CA SER A 351 -6.36 -3.73 8.55
C SER A 351 -6.95 -3.56 9.96
N PHE A 352 -7.69 -4.55 10.48
CA PHE A 352 -8.14 -4.55 11.89
C PHE A 352 -6.98 -4.68 12.87
N THR A 353 -6.07 -5.62 12.63
CA THR A 353 -4.91 -5.83 13.51
C THR A 353 -4.01 -4.60 13.55
N GLU A 354 -3.77 -3.98 12.39
CA GLU A 354 -2.99 -2.73 12.30
C GLU A 354 -3.68 -1.59 13.02
N GLU A 355 -4.99 -1.40 12.85
CA GLU A 355 -5.72 -0.38 13.60
C GLU A 355 -5.70 -0.64 15.10
N ASN A 356 -5.86 -1.89 15.53
CA ASN A 356 -5.78 -2.22 16.95
C ASN A 356 -4.38 -1.94 17.51
N ARG A 357 -3.33 -2.27 16.74
CA ARG A 357 -1.93 -1.94 17.07
C ARG A 357 -1.66 -0.43 17.08
N ARG A 358 -2.32 0.34 16.21
CA ARG A 358 -2.27 1.81 16.22
C ARG A 358 -2.97 2.36 17.46
N ARG A 359 -4.14 1.82 17.83
CA ARG A 359 -4.87 2.27 19.02
C ARG A 359 -4.17 1.89 20.33
N SER A 360 -3.42 0.79 20.35
CA SER A 360 -2.71 0.34 21.55
C SER A 360 -1.50 1.23 21.92
N VAL A 361 -1.00 2.04 21.00
CA VAL A 361 0.10 2.97 21.29
C VAL A 361 -0.49 4.34 21.61
N THR A 362 -0.59 4.65 22.90
CA THR A 362 -0.87 6.02 23.35
C THR A 362 0.38 6.86 23.15
N LEU A 363 0.23 8.00 22.48
CA LEU A 363 1.30 8.98 22.31
C LEU A 363 0.90 10.26 23.01
N CYS A 364 1.79 10.78 23.83
CA CYS A 364 1.62 12.09 24.47
C CYS A 364 2.48 13.12 23.74
N LEU A 365 2.19 14.41 23.91
CA LEU A 365 3.03 15.49 23.40
C LEU A 365 4.30 15.64 24.25
N ASN A 366 5.17 14.64 24.20
CA ASN A 366 6.46 14.62 24.88
C ASN A 366 7.54 13.95 24.01
N MET A 367 8.80 14.24 24.32
CA MET A 367 9.94 13.77 23.53
C MET A 367 10.04 12.25 23.51
N GLU A 368 9.68 11.57 24.60
CA GLU A 368 9.72 10.11 24.68
C GLU A 368 8.73 9.46 23.68
N SER A 369 7.51 9.98 23.58
CA SER A 369 6.52 9.52 22.61
C SER A 369 6.96 9.82 21.17
N PHE A 370 7.60 10.96 20.95
CA PHE A 370 8.14 11.29 19.63
C PHE A 370 9.30 10.35 19.24
N GLN A 371 10.19 10.01 20.17
CA GLN A 371 11.23 9.00 19.93
C GLN A 371 10.62 7.62 19.63
N LYS A 372 9.52 7.24 20.29
CA LYS A 372 8.77 6.02 19.92
C LYS A 372 8.23 6.08 18.49
N VAL A 373 7.82 7.26 18.01
CA VAL A 373 7.43 7.47 16.62
C VAL A 373 8.62 7.31 15.68
N LEU A 374 9.74 7.97 15.95
CA LEU A 374 10.95 7.90 15.13
C LEU A 374 11.53 6.47 15.04
N ASN A 375 11.52 5.73 16.17
CA ASN A 375 12.07 4.38 16.25
C ASN A 375 11.14 3.30 15.69
N ASN A 376 9.85 3.61 15.49
CA ASN A 376 8.89 2.65 14.96
C ASN A 376 8.61 2.97 13.48
N PRO A 377 9.02 2.11 12.53
CA PRO A 377 8.92 2.41 11.10
C PRO A 377 7.48 2.65 10.62
N ILE A 378 6.49 2.02 11.28
CA ILE A 378 5.08 2.21 10.93
C ILE A 378 4.61 3.60 11.37
N LEU A 379 4.92 3.99 12.61
CA LEU A 379 4.54 5.32 13.13
C LEU A 379 5.29 6.42 12.39
N PHE A 380 6.57 6.21 12.10
CA PHE A 380 7.38 7.17 11.35
C PHE A 380 6.87 7.34 9.91
N ALA A 381 6.40 6.27 9.25
CA ALA A 381 5.77 6.38 7.94
C ALA A 381 4.47 7.20 7.97
N GLU A 382 3.66 7.07 9.01
CA GLU A 382 2.48 7.92 9.20
C GLU A 382 2.85 9.37 9.47
N PHE A 383 3.84 9.60 10.34
CA PHE A 383 4.39 10.91 10.64
C PHE A 383 4.90 11.60 9.37
N LYS A 384 5.61 10.87 8.50
CA LYS A 384 6.04 11.37 7.18
C LYS A 384 4.89 11.83 6.30
N GLN A 385 3.72 11.17 6.33
CA GLN A 385 2.57 11.62 5.55
C GLN A 385 2.04 12.97 6.03
N VAL A 386 2.03 13.20 7.35
CA VAL A 386 1.68 14.51 7.92
C VAL A 386 2.74 15.54 7.57
N ALA A 387 4.02 15.19 7.65
CA ALA A 387 5.11 16.06 7.24
C ALA A 387 5.01 16.47 5.75
N ILE A 388 4.58 15.57 4.86
CA ILE A 388 4.30 15.88 3.44
C ILE A 388 3.15 16.87 3.31
N ALA A 389 2.07 16.65 4.06
CA ALA A 389 0.90 17.54 4.03
C ALA A 389 1.23 18.96 4.52
N ASP A 390 2.16 19.07 5.47
CA ASP A 390 2.63 20.34 6.05
C ASP A 390 3.86 20.91 5.32
N PHE A 391 4.28 20.32 4.18
CA PHE A 391 5.46 20.72 3.40
C PHE A 391 6.79 20.73 4.20
N ASN A 392 6.89 19.90 5.23
CA ASN A 392 8.04 19.76 6.12
C ASN A 392 8.65 18.33 6.07
N VAL A 393 8.53 17.65 4.92
CA VAL A 393 8.99 16.25 4.73
C VAL A 393 10.51 16.11 4.69
N ASP A 394 11.20 17.15 4.25
CA ASP A 394 12.65 17.34 4.23
C ASP A 394 13.30 17.00 5.58
N ASN A 395 12.75 17.48 6.70
CA ASN A 395 13.23 17.13 8.04
C ASN A 395 13.15 15.63 8.35
N ALA A 396 12.07 14.97 7.94
CA ALA A 396 11.90 13.54 8.16
C ALA A 396 12.80 12.70 7.25
N LEU A 397 12.99 13.14 6.00
CA LEU A 397 13.92 12.50 5.05
C LEU A 397 15.38 12.66 5.49
N PHE A 398 15.75 13.84 6.02
CA PHE A 398 17.06 14.08 6.62
C PHE A 398 17.34 13.06 7.73
N TYR A 399 16.41 12.90 8.66
CA TYR A 399 16.56 11.98 9.79
C TYR A 399 16.70 10.53 9.32
N GLU A 400 15.86 10.09 8.38
CA GLU A 400 15.91 8.73 7.81
C GLU A 400 17.25 8.45 7.12
N GLU A 401 17.69 9.34 6.23
CA GLU A 401 18.96 9.15 5.52
C GLU A 401 20.18 9.23 6.46
N TYR A 402 20.12 10.09 7.48
CA TYR A 402 21.18 10.19 8.48
C TYR A 402 21.29 8.91 9.32
N THR A 403 20.17 8.33 9.77
CA THR A 403 20.20 7.02 10.47
C THR A 403 20.73 5.91 9.55
N SER A 404 20.35 5.91 8.27
CA SER A 404 20.88 4.96 7.29
C SER A 404 22.39 5.14 7.04
N LEU A 405 22.92 6.36 7.12
CA LEU A 405 24.35 6.63 7.08
C LEU A 405 25.06 6.06 8.32
N GLN A 406 24.50 6.25 9.51
CA GLN A 406 25.06 5.70 10.76
C GLN A 406 25.12 4.17 10.72
N ASP A 407 24.06 3.50 10.25
CA ASP A 407 24.02 2.05 10.09
C ASP A 407 25.08 1.56 9.10
N ALA A 408 25.26 2.27 7.98
CA ALA A 408 26.29 1.94 6.99
C ALA A 408 27.71 2.08 7.57
N VAL A 409 27.95 3.10 8.40
CA VAL A 409 29.23 3.26 9.10
C VAL A 409 29.45 2.12 10.09
N LEU A 410 28.44 1.77 10.91
CA LEU A 410 28.54 0.65 11.85
C LEU A 410 28.86 -0.66 11.12
N ALA A 411 28.18 -0.95 10.01
CA ALA A 411 28.44 -2.13 9.19
C ALA A 411 29.84 -2.13 8.58
N ALA A 412 30.32 -0.97 8.09
CA ALA A 412 31.67 -0.84 7.53
C ALA A 412 32.76 -1.12 8.57
N TYR A 413 32.58 -0.62 9.80
CA TYR A 413 33.53 -0.87 10.89
C TYR A 413 33.46 -2.31 11.42
N ALA A 414 32.26 -2.90 11.50
CA ALA A 414 32.10 -4.29 11.91
C ALA A 414 32.77 -5.28 10.93
N ASN A 415 32.79 -4.95 9.64
CA ASN A 415 33.35 -5.80 8.58
C ASN A 415 34.85 -5.57 8.32
N SER A 416 35.52 -4.67 9.04
CA SER A 416 36.93 -4.36 8.83
C SER A 416 37.81 -4.97 9.93
N PRO A 417 38.24 -6.25 9.80
CA PRO A 417 39.03 -6.93 10.83
C PRO A 417 40.40 -6.30 11.10
N ASN A 418 40.89 -5.45 10.17
CA ASN A 418 42.21 -4.82 10.25
C ASN A 418 42.15 -3.32 10.55
N THR A 419 40.96 -2.71 10.62
CA THR A 419 40.85 -1.34 11.14
C THR A 419 40.77 -1.46 12.65
N THR A 420 41.94 -1.53 13.29
CA THR A 420 42.04 -1.32 14.73
C THR A 420 41.28 -0.03 15.02
N ALA A 421 40.09 -0.16 15.65
CA ALA A 421 39.34 1.00 16.12
C ALA A 421 40.36 1.92 16.80
N PRO A 422 40.43 3.22 16.42
CA PRO A 422 41.49 4.11 16.86
C PRO A 422 41.65 3.91 18.36
N ALA A 423 42.76 3.27 18.75
CA ALA A 423 42.89 2.68 20.06
C ALA A 423 42.54 3.78 21.05
N THR A 424 41.44 3.59 21.79
CA THR A 424 40.96 4.53 22.80
C THR A 424 42.18 4.89 23.62
N ALA A 425 42.73 6.07 23.38
CA ALA A 425 44.05 6.40 23.86
C ALA A 425 43.93 6.42 25.38
N THR A 426 44.39 5.34 26.02
CA THR A 426 44.48 5.27 27.46
C THR A 426 45.31 6.49 27.88
N PRO A 427 44.77 7.41 28.68
CA PRO A 427 45.52 8.60 29.08
C PRO A 427 46.76 8.12 29.83
N SER A 428 47.91 8.22 29.18
CA SER A 428 49.20 7.91 29.79
C SER A 428 49.41 8.88 30.96
N PRO A 429 49.76 8.39 32.16
CA PRO A 429 50.00 9.25 33.32
C PRO A 429 51.27 10.07 33.03
N ARG A 430 51.09 11.33 32.64
CA ARG A 430 52.19 12.25 32.35
C ARG A 430 52.75 12.75 33.68
N SER A 431 53.98 12.33 33.97
CA SER A 431 54.81 12.89 35.03
C SER A 431 55.10 14.37 34.75
N SER A 432 55.10 15.12 35.84
CA SER A 432 55.44 16.53 35.96
C SER A 432 56.89 16.83 35.57
N SER A 433 57.10 17.74 34.62
CA SER A 433 58.22 18.68 34.67
C SER A 433 57.91 19.97 33.90
N ILE A 434 58.36 21.06 34.52
CA ILE A 434 58.15 22.48 34.24
C ILE A 434 58.99 22.92 33.04
N SER A 435 58.43 23.76 32.15
CA SER A 435 59.15 24.82 31.45
C SER A 435 58.18 25.83 30.84
N GLU A 436 58.53 27.11 30.92
CA GLU A 436 57.74 28.33 30.72
C GLU A 436 57.55 28.74 29.24
N THR A 437 56.29 29.06 28.87
CA THR A 437 55.77 30.14 27.95
C THR A 437 56.30 30.32 26.49
N PRO A 438 55.65 31.10 25.57
CA PRO A 438 54.40 31.90 25.67
C PRO A 438 53.35 31.73 24.53
N HIS A 439 52.13 32.20 24.84
CA HIS A 439 51.03 32.67 23.97
C HIS A 439 50.46 31.76 22.86
N GLY A 440 49.32 31.12 23.19
CA GLY A 440 48.34 30.62 22.22
C GLY A 440 46.92 30.93 22.72
N ILE A 441 46.10 31.51 21.85
CA ILE A 441 44.77 32.06 22.09
C ILE A 441 43.80 30.98 22.61
N GLU A 442 43.30 31.18 23.83
CA GLU A 442 42.23 30.39 24.45
C GLU A 442 40.87 30.92 23.95
N LEU A 443 40.14 30.09 23.21
CA LEU A 443 38.76 30.37 22.83
C LEU A 443 37.86 30.03 24.02
N GLU A 444 37.24 31.06 24.61
CA GLU A 444 36.23 30.89 25.66
C GLU A 444 35.03 30.05 25.17
N PRO A 445 34.44 29.23 26.04
CA PRO A 445 33.16 28.57 25.76
C PRO A 445 32.03 29.60 25.72
N ILE A 446 31.41 29.75 24.55
CA ILE A 446 30.19 30.55 24.37
C ILE A 446 29.06 29.88 25.16
N SER A 447 28.70 30.50 26.28
CA SER A 447 27.47 30.23 27.02
C SER A 447 26.26 30.68 26.19
N TYR A 448 25.42 29.72 25.78
CA TYR A 448 24.15 30.02 25.11
C TYR A 448 23.07 30.31 26.14
N ASN A 449 22.63 31.57 26.20
CA ASN A 449 21.36 31.93 26.80
C ASN A 449 20.22 31.48 25.87
N LYS A 450 19.47 30.47 26.33
CA LYS A 450 18.22 30.02 25.71
C LYS A 450 17.18 31.15 25.82
N PRO A 451 16.47 31.54 24.75
CA PRO A 451 15.37 32.49 24.87
C PRO A 451 14.19 31.79 25.56
N SER A 452 13.92 32.23 26.78
CA SER A 452 12.76 31.86 27.58
C SER A 452 11.56 32.69 27.15
N ASP A 453 10.79 32.22 26.18
CA ASP A 453 9.42 32.67 25.92
C ASP A 453 8.58 31.51 25.37
N ILE A 454 8.23 30.58 26.25
CA ILE A 454 7.11 29.64 26.04
C ILE A 454 6.31 29.62 27.34
N ALA A 455 5.06 30.11 27.26
CA ALA A 455 4.11 30.12 28.35
C ALA A 455 3.81 28.68 28.85
N PRO A 456 3.60 28.47 30.16
CA PRO A 456 3.32 27.14 30.69
C PRO A 456 1.85 26.80 30.46
N TRP A 457 1.58 25.94 29.48
CA TRP A 457 0.39 25.09 29.48
C TRP A 457 0.84 23.69 29.88
N VAL A 458 0.79 23.41 31.18
CA VAL A 458 0.91 22.06 31.73
C VAL A 458 -0.47 21.68 32.23
N GLU A 459 -1.22 20.97 31.38
CA GLU A 459 -2.40 20.26 31.82
C GLU A 459 -1.98 18.79 32.02
N GLU A 460 -1.98 18.40 33.29
CA GLU A 460 -1.54 17.10 33.79
C GLU A 460 -2.50 16.01 33.30
N CYS A 461 -2.03 15.12 32.41
CA CYS A 461 -2.77 13.91 32.04
C CYS A 461 -2.90 13.00 33.27
N ARG A 462 -4.04 13.09 33.97
CA ARG A 462 -4.44 12.10 34.99
C ARG A 462 -4.99 10.84 34.33
N ASP A 463 -4.44 9.70 34.76
CA ASP A 463 -5.01 8.36 34.56
C ASP A 463 -6.45 8.27 35.11
N PRO A 464 -7.43 7.74 34.36
CA PRO A 464 -8.68 7.30 34.95
C PRO A 464 -8.56 5.81 35.34
N THR A 465 -8.23 5.54 36.59
CA THR A 465 -8.52 4.25 37.22
C THR A 465 -10.04 4.12 37.38
N PHE A 466 -10.68 3.48 36.41
CA PHE A 466 -12.11 3.18 36.44
C PHE A 466 -12.38 2.02 37.41
N THR A 467 -12.87 2.35 38.61
CA THR A 467 -13.51 1.40 39.52
C THR A 467 -15.02 1.53 39.37
N LEU A 468 -15.67 0.43 38.98
CA LEU A 468 -17.13 0.30 38.90
C LEU A 468 -17.76 0.34 40.29
N PRO A 469 -18.79 1.18 40.54
CA PRO A 469 -19.74 0.91 41.59
C PRO A 469 -20.99 0.21 41.05
N SER A 470 -21.47 -0.71 41.87
CA SER A 470 -22.68 -1.50 41.77
C SER A 470 -23.95 -0.66 41.55
N ARG A 471 -24.82 -1.16 40.67
CA ARG A 471 -26.21 -0.72 40.52
C ARG A 471 -27.02 -1.00 41.79
N PRO A 472 -27.98 -0.12 42.11
CA PRO A 472 -29.30 -0.57 42.51
C PRO A 472 -30.37 -0.16 41.49
N ASN A 473 -31.42 -0.97 41.50
CA ASN A 473 -32.66 -0.85 40.73
C ASN A 473 -33.34 0.51 40.91
N THR A 474 -34.21 0.88 39.97
CA THR A 474 -35.67 1.08 40.19
C THR A 474 -36.27 2.05 39.15
N VAL A 475 -37.19 1.50 38.34
CA VAL A 475 -38.49 2.03 37.86
C VAL A 475 -38.55 3.32 37.01
N ALA A 476 -39.21 3.13 35.86
CA ALA A 476 -39.72 4.14 34.96
C ALA A 476 -40.96 4.86 35.51
N ILE A 477 -41.06 6.19 35.35
CA ILE A 477 -42.35 6.90 35.25
C ILE A 477 -42.25 8.03 34.20
N PHE A 478 -43.33 8.10 33.41
CA PHE A 478 -43.67 9.03 32.33
C PHE A 478 -43.52 10.53 32.62
N GLY A 479 -43.12 11.27 31.58
CA GLY A 479 -44.02 12.24 30.94
C GLY A 479 -43.76 13.74 31.13
N PRO A 480 -44.19 14.59 30.19
CA PRO A 480 -43.47 15.80 29.78
C PRO A 480 -44.23 17.11 30.05
N ARG A 481 -43.52 18.24 30.22
CA ARG A 481 -44.10 19.56 29.88
C ARG A 481 -43.09 20.68 29.68
N ARG A 482 -43.29 21.39 28.57
CA ARG A 482 -42.62 22.61 28.09
C ARG A 482 -42.86 23.83 28.98
N ARG A 483 -41.86 24.72 29.06
CA ARG A 483 -41.89 26.22 28.90
C ARG A 483 -40.46 26.74 29.17
N SER A 484 -39.81 27.35 28.18
CA SER A 484 -39.81 28.80 27.83
C SER A 484 -38.67 29.57 28.50
N VAL A 485 -37.69 29.90 27.65
CA VAL A 485 -36.78 31.04 27.53
C VAL A 485 -36.86 32.19 28.56
N ALA A 486 -35.65 32.63 28.93
CA ALA A 486 -35.19 33.94 29.45
C ALA A 486 -35.15 34.20 30.96
N ASP A 487 -34.04 34.87 31.32
CA ASP A 487 -33.67 35.55 32.56
C ASP A 487 -33.13 34.71 33.73
N ALA A 488 -31.82 34.82 34.00
CA ALA A 488 -31.30 35.41 35.23
C ALA A 488 -29.77 35.24 35.38
N TRP A 489 -29.07 36.37 35.34
CA TRP A 489 -28.01 36.83 36.26
C TRP A 489 -26.98 35.80 36.78
N SER A 490 -25.68 36.01 36.50
CA SER A 490 -24.83 36.91 37.31
C SER A 490 -24.93 36.65 38.82
N LYS A 491 -23.99 35.86 39.36
CA LYS A 491 -23.34 35.99 40.69
C LYS A 491 -22.83 34.65 41.22
N ARG A 492 -21.51 34.54 41.41
CA ARG A 492 -20.84 33.92 42.59
C ARG A 492 -19.34 34.22 42.49
N LYS A 493 -18.87 35.25 43.20
CA LYS A 493 -18.34 35.22 44.59
C LYS A 493 -16.98 34.53 44.69
N GLU A 494 -15.95 35.36 44.66
CA GLU A 494 -14.67 35.09 45.32
C GLU A 494 -14.86 34.86 46.83
N PRO A 495 -13.95 34.11 47.46
CA PRO A 495 -13.52 34.39 48.81
C PRO A 495 -12.03 34.72 48.87
N VAL A 496 -11.73 35.81 49.56
CA VAL A 496 -10.39 36.28 49.96
C VAL A 496 -10.14 35.83 51.41
N ILE A 497 -8.84 35.61 51.69
CA ILE A 497 -8.11 35.57 52.97
C ILE A 497 -7.91 34.19 53.61
N GLY A 498 -6.62 33.83 53.71
CA GLY A 498 -6.10 32.78 54.56
C GLY A 498 -4.58 32.63 54.42
N SER A 499 -3.83 33.68 54.75
CA SER A 499 -2.37 33.66 54.88
C SER A 499 -1.94 32.72 56.01
N SER A 500 -1.10 31.73 55.70
CA SER A 500 -0.35 30.96 56.69
C SER A 500 0.97 30.50 56.08
N SER A 501 2.03 31.16 56.54
CA SER A 501 3.44 30.87 56.32
C SER A 501 3.84 29.47 56.80
N ASN A 502 4.79 28.88 56.06
CA ASN A 502 5.78 27.84 56.43
C ASN A 502 5.67 26.59 55.56
N SER A 503 6.57 26.47 54.59
CA SER A 503 6.97 25.19 54.00
C SER A 503 8.47 25.22 53.69
N PRO A 504 9.18 24.12 53.91
CA PRO A 504 10.64 24.08 53.92
C PRO A 504 11.19 23.96 52.49
N SER A 505 12.35 24.59 52.27
CA SER A 505 13.19 24.42 51.09
C SER A 505 13.43 22.94 50.81
N THR A 506 12.72 22.41 49.82
CA THR A 506 12.94 21.07 49.29
C THR A 506 13.90 21.23 48.12
N THR A 507 15.16 20.87 48.34
CA THR A 507 16.18 20.74 47.31
C THR A 507 15.63 19.85 46.19
N ILE A 508 15.40 20.44 45.01
CA ILE A 508 15.04 19.73 43.79
C ILE A 508 16.24 18.85 43.42
N GLN A 509 16.19 17.58 43.81
CA GLN A 509 16.99 16.55 43.16
C GLN A 509 16.47 16.41 41.73
N GLN A 510 17.38 16.60 40.76
CA GLN A 510 17.16 16.18 39.38
C GLN A 510 16.70 14.72 39.38
N PRO A 511 15.60 14.37 38.70
CA PRO A 511 15.24 12.98 38.53
C PRO A 511 16.37 12.25 37.79
N PRO A 512 16.67 11.00 38.15
CA PRO A 512 17.70 10.22 37.48
C PRO A 512 17.32 10.12 36.00
N SER A 513 18.24 10.54 35.13
CA SER A 513 18.19 10.35 33.69
C SER A 513 17.85 8.90 33.40
N THR A 514 16.57 8.66 33.10
CA THR A 514 16.09 7.33 32.76
C THR A 514 16.72 7.01 31.43
N ALA A 515 17.64 6.05 31.44
CA ALA A 515 18.37 5.60 30.27
C ALA A 515 17.36 5.07 29.24
N CYS A 516 16.93 5.92 28.33
CA CYS A 516 16.37 5.48 27.06
C CYS A 516 17.48 4.67 26.39
N ASN A 517 17.19 3.41 26.06
CA ASN A 517 18.07 2.52 25.30
C ASN A 517 18.47 3.21 23.99
N HIS A 518 19.54 4.00 24.04
CA HIS A 518 20.23 4.51 22.87
C HIS A 518 20.87 3.30 22.21
N ALA A 519 20.15 2.76 21.22
CA ALA A 519 20.72 1.90 20.21
C ALA A 519 22.04 2.55 19.74
N TYR A 520 23.13 1.81 19.92
CA TYR A 520 24.46 2.02 19.38
C TYR A 520 24.74 3.41 18.81
N GLN A 521 25.08 4.37 19.68
CA GLN A 521 25.63 5.64 19.20
C GLN A 521 26.99 5.36 18.57
N VAL A 522 27.12 5.62 17.27
CA VAL A 522 28.41 5.58 16.58
C VAL A 522 29.32 6.62 17.24
N PRO A 523 30.54 6.26 17.67
CA PRO A 523 31.44 7.22 18.28
C PRO A 523 31.71 8.40 17.33
N ARG A 524 31.46 9.62 17.81
CA ARG A 524 31.53 10.85 17.00
C ARG A 524 32.87 11.07 16.35
N GLU A 525 33.92 10.64 17.02
CA GLU A 525 35.32 10.86 16.62
C GLU A 525 35.82 9.89 15.55
N TRP A 526 35.01 8.91 15.15
CA TRP A 526 35.37 8.02 14.06
C TRP A 526 35.51 8.81 12.76
N ILE A 527 36.48 8.41 11.95
CA ILE A 527 36.71 8.99 10.61
C ILE A 527 35.81 8.25 9.63
N ILE A 528 35.15 8.97 8.72
CA ILE A 528 34.28 8.33 7.74
C ILE A 528 35.11 7.36 6.88
N PRO A 529 34.71 6.07 6.75
CA PRO A 529 35.39 5.13 5.86
C PRO A 529 35.46 5.67 4.43
N PRO A 530 36.59 5.54 3.71
CA PRO A 530 36.77 6.17 2.40
C PRO A 530 35.68 5.83 1.36
N HIS A 531 35.16 4.60 1.39
CA HIS A 531 34.11 4.14 0.49
C HIS A 531 32.73 4.73 0.80
N LEU A 532 32.52 5.30 2.00
CA LEU A 532 31.28 6.00 2.39
C LEU A 532 31.36 7.51 2.21
N LEU A 533 32.55 8.08 1.96
CA LEU A 533 32.74 9.53 1.86
C LEU A 533 31.86 10.15 0.77
N ALA A 534 31.73 9.50 -0.39
CA ALA A 534 30.84 9.95 -1.47
C ALA A 534 29.37 10.02 -1.03
N ARG A 535 28.91 9.08 -0.19
CA ARG A 535 27.54 9.08 0.34
C ARG A 535 27.32 10.21 1.36
N PHE A 536 28.31 10.46 2.22
CA PHE A 536 28.29 11.62 3.14
C PHE A 536 28.28 12.96 2.40
N GLN A 537 29.02 13.05 1.30
CA GLN A 537 29.03 14.25 0.47
C GLN A 537 27.71 14.45 -0.28
N SER A 538 27.14 13.39 -0.83
CA SER A 538 25.80 13.41 -1.42
C SER A 538 24.74 13.84 -0.39
N PHE A 539 24.82 13.35 0.85
CA PHE A 539 23.96 13.79 1.95
C PHE A 539 24.13 15.28 2.25
N HIS A 540 25.38 15.75 2.37
CA HIS A 540 25.67 17.18 2.58
C HIS A 540 25.04 18.04 1.50
N ASP A 541 25.24 17.67 0.23
CA ASP A 541 24.78 18.42 -0.94
C ASP A 541 23.25 18.42 -1.06
N THR A 542 22.59 17.35 -0.59
CA THR A 542 21.13 17.19 -0.61
C THR A 542 20.42 17.99 0.47
N PHE A 543 21.00 18.08 1.68
CA PHE A 543 20.28 18.60 2.85
C PHE A 543 20.91 19.79 3.57
N THR A 544 22.22 19.97 3.51
CA THR A 544 22.93 20.94 4.37
C THR A 544 23.75 21.98 3.61
N SER A 545 23.91 21.78 2.30
CA SER A 545 24.53 22.75 1.42
C SER A 545 23.58 23.94 1.18
N ARG A 546 24.15 25.11 0.85
CA ARG A 546 23.33 26.29 0.55
C ARG A 546 22.58 26.06 -0.76
N ASN A 547 21.27 26.31 -0.74
CA ASN A 547 20.35 26.03 -1.84
C ASN A 547 20.27 24.53 -2.18
N ALA A 548 20.47 23.68 -1.18
CA ALA A 548 20.26 22.25 -1.36
C ALA A 548 18.78 21.98 -1.71
N PRO A 549 18.49 20.96 -2.53
CA PRO A 549 17.12 20.68 -2.97
C PRO A 549 16.18 20.33 -1.80
N LEU A 550 16.72 19.78 -0.71
CA LEU A 550 16.02 19.48 0.53
C LEU A 550 16.73 20.17 1.71
N GLU A 551 17.17 21.42 1.53
CA GLU A 551 17.87 22.19 2.57
C GLU A 551 17.03 22.26 3.84
N VAL A 552 17.52 21.63 4.92
CA VAL A 552 16.86 21.70 6.23
C VAL A 552 17.18 23.02 6.92
N ASN A 553 16.21 23.56 7.65
CA ASN A 553 16.36 24.83 8.36
C ASN A 553 17.27 24.68 9.59
N LEU A 554 18.58 24.92 9.41
CA LEU A 554 19.59 24.81 10.45
C LEU A 554 20.08 26.18 10.93
N PRO A 555 20.42 26.34 12.23
CA PRO A 555 21.14 27.52 12.70
C PRO A 555 22.43 27.75 11.91
N SER A 556 22.75 29.01 11.60
CA SER A 556 23.93 29.34 10.78
C SER A 556 25.22 28.80 11.37
N SER A 557 25.34 28.77 12.70
CA SER A 557 26.50 28.21 13.41
C SER A 557 26.70 26.72 13.11
N VAL A 558 25.64 25.91 13.12
CA VAL A 558 25.67 24.47 12.83
C VAL A 558 25.98 24.24 11.35
N ALA A 559 25.29 24.95 10.45
CA ALA A 559 25.52 24.85 9.01
C ALA A 559 26.94 25.29 8.62
N ASP A 560 27.51 26.33 9.26
CA ASP A 560 28.87 26.81 9.01
C ASP A 560 29.94 25.80 9.47
N VAL A 561 29.70 25.06 10.55
CA VAL A 561 30.61 23.99 11.01
C VAL A 561 30.65 22.87 9.98
N ILE A 562 29.49 22.39 9.55
CA ILE A 562 29.36 21.34 8.53
C ILE A 562 30.04 21.78 7.22
N ARG A 563 29.71 22.99 6.73
CA ARG A 563 30.30 23.52 5.49
C ARG A 563 31.81 23.65 5.56
N ARG A 564 32.35 24.14 6.69
CA ARG A 564 33.82 24.24 6.88
C ARG A 564 34.49 22.87 6.89
N ALA A 565 33.85 21.85 7.48
CA ALA A 565 34.40 20.50 7.50
C ALA A 565 34.52 19.91 6.08
N PHE A 566 33.51 20.08 5.22
CA PHE A 566 33.55 19.61 3.83
C PHE A 566 34.39 20.50 2.89
N MET A 567 34.66 21.76 3.25
CA MET A 567 35.59 22.63 2.51
C MET A 567 37.06 22.33 2.82
N LYS A 568 37.37 21.87 4.03
CA LYS A 568 38.74 21.54 4.44
C LYS A 568 39.13 20.19 3.81
N ARG A 569 40.31 20.09 3.19
CA ARG A 569 40.85 18.83 2.61
C ARG A 569 41.26 17.78 3.66
N GLY A 570 40.59 17.73 4.82
CA GLY A 570 40.93 16.85 5.93
C GLY A 570 40.00 15.63 6.03
N PRO A 571 40.33 14.67 6.92
CA PRO A 571 39.40 13.59 7.26
C PRO A 571 38.15 14.19 7.91
N VAL A 572 36.97 13.78 7.44
CA VAL A 572 35.68 14.19 7.97
C VAL A 572 35.24 13.17 9.02
N GLN A 573 34.78 13.66 10.18
CA GLN A 573 34.30 12.83 11.27
C GLN A 573 32.87 12.33 10.99
N VAL A 574 32.54 11.13 11.47
CA VAL A 574 31.20 10.53 11.35
C VAL A 574 30.17 11.40 12.07
N GLY A 575 30.54 11.99 13.21
CA GLY A 575 29.66 12.83 14.02
C GLY A 575 29.37 14.22 13.45
N ILE A 576 29.78 14.54 12.21
CA ILE A 576 29.69 15.89 11.65
C ILE A 576 28.25 16.42 11.56
N PHE A 577 27.26 15.53 11.46
CA PHE A 577 25.84 15.89 11.35
C PHE A 577 25.06 15.74 12.66
N ASP A 578 25.68 15.31 13.77
CA ASP A 578 24.97 15.04 15.03
C ASP A 578 24.20 16.26 15.54
N GLU A 579 24.81 17.45 15.47
CA GLU A 579 24.16 18.68 15.94
C GLU A 579 23.01 19.09 15.02
N ALA A 580 23.18 18.96 13.70
CA ALA A 580 22.10 19.18 12.75
C ALA A 580 20.95 18.19 12.97
N ALA A 581 21.24 16.92 13.26
CA ALA A 581 20.23 15.92 13.56
C ALA A 581 19.43 16.25 14.83
N LYS A 582 20.08 16.78 15.88
CA LYS A 582 19.37 17.26 17.07
C LYS A 582 18.42 18.41 16.73
N GLU A 583 18.88 19.41 15.98
CA GLU A 583 18.07 20.56 15.56
C GLU A 583 16.87 20.13 14.71
N VAL A 584 17.09 19.23 13.73
CA VAL A 584 16.03 18.68 12.89
C VAL A 584 15.01 17.89 13.72
N VAL A 585 15.46 17.06 14.66
CA VAL A 585 14.57 16.32 15.58
C VAL A 585 13.77 17.29 16.46
N TRP A 586 14.39 18.36 16.96
CA TRP A 586 13.69 19.39 17.73
C TRP A 586 12.68 20.15 16.89
N GLY A 587 13.03 20.51 15.65
CA GLY A 587 12.12 21.14 14.69
C GLY A 587 10.91 20.27 14.36
N MET A 588 11.13 18.97 14.12
CA MET A 588 10.05 18.00 13.92
C MET A 588 9.15 17.87 15.15
N PHE A 589 9.74 17.84 16.35
CA PHE A 589 9.00 17.74 17.60
C PHE A 589 8.14 18.99 17.87
N GLY A 590 8.69 20.19 17.65
CA GLY A 590 7.98 21.43 17.91
C GLY A 590 6.86 21.73 16.90
N ASN A 591 7.07 21.36 15.63
CA ASN A 591 6.18 21.78 14.54
C ASN A 591 5.28 20.63 14.04
N THR A 592 5.87 19.51 13.63
CA THR A 592 5.15 18.44 12.91
C THR A 592 4.49 17.43 13.86
N PHE A 593 5.11 17.15 15.01
CA PHE A 593 4.61 16.15 15.95
C PHE A 593 3.23 16.50 16.56
N PRO A 594 2.93 17.76 16.96
CA PRO A 594 1.58 18.14 17.38
C PRO A 594 0.53 17.92 16.28
N ALA A 595 0.85 18.29 15.03
CA ALA A 595 -0.03 18.06 13.88
C ALA A 595 -0.28 16.56 13.64
N TYR A 596 0.77 15.74 13.81
CA TYR A 596 0.66 14.28 13.73
C TYR A 596 -0.25 13.70 14.83
N LEU A 597 -0.09 14.13 16.08
CA LEU A 597 -0.95 13.69 17.19
C LEU A 597 -2.42 14.08 16.91
N LYS A 598 -2.65 15.32 16.49
CA LYS A 598 -3.99 15.80 16.12
C LYS A 598 -4.59 15.00 14.97
N ALA A 599 -3.83 14.74 13.91
CA ALA A 599 -4.28 13.93 12.78
C ALA A 599 -4.62 12.48 13.20
N ARG A 600 -3.93 11.95 14.21
CA ARG A 600 -4.18 10.62 14.76
C ARG A 600 -5.42 10.58 15.64
N GLU A 601 -5.65 11.61 16.45
CA GLU A 601 -6.87 11.77 17.26
C GLU A 601 -8.12 11.95 16.40
N GLU A 602 -8.02 12.78 15.36
CA GLU A 602 -9.11 12.99 14.40
C GLU A 602 -9.38 11.76 13.52
N GLY A 603 -8.42 10.83 13.46
CA GLY A 603 -8.41 9.70 12.55
C GLY A 603 -8.15 10.12 11.10
N PRO A 604 -7.96 9.16 10.18
CA PRO A 604 -7.73 9.46 8.77
C PRO A 604 -8.95 10.19 8.18
N LYS A 605 -8.82 11.50 7.98
CA LYS A 605 -9.76 12.28 7.17
C LYS A 605 -9.65 11.76 5.74
N CYS A 606 -10.63 10.97 5.32
CA CYS A 606 -10.67 10.45 3.96
C CYS A 606 -10.72 11.64 3.00
N PRO A 607 -9.74 11.81 2.09
CA PRO A 607 -9.96 12.70 0.95
C PRO A 607 -11.25 12.21 0.28
N ASP A 608 -12.14 13.14 -0.07
CA ASP A 608 -13.53 12.99 -0.53
C ASP A 608 -13.68 11.98 -1.71
N THR A 609 -13.43 10.72 -1.40
CA THR A 609 -13.43 9.54 -2.27
C THR A 609 -14.87 9.06 -2.48
N ASP A 610 -15.77 9.46 -1.58
CA ASP A 610 -17.20 9.38 -1.77
C ASP A 610 -17.63 10.08 -3.06
N ARG A 611 -16.94 11.13 -3.51
CA ARG A 611 -17.26 11.78 -4.79
C ARG A 611 -17.10 10.85 -6.00
N TRP A 612 -16.12 9.94 -5.98
CA TRP A 612 -15.95 8.94 -7.05
C TRP A 612 -16.91 7.76 -6.87
N TRP A 613 -17.06 7.25 -5.65
CA TRP A 613 -17.98 6.14 -5.36
C TRP A 613 -19.44 6.50 -5.69
N ASN A 614 -19.86 7.72 -5.34
CA ASN A 614 -21.19 8.26 -5.65
C ASN A 614 -21.38 8.52 -7.16
N ARG A 615 -20.32 8.80 -7.91
CA ARG A 615 -20.38 8.87 -9.39
C ARG A 615 -20.53 7.49 -10.02
N PHE A 616 -19.79 6.50 -9.53
CA PHE A 616 -19.78 5.17 -10.13
C PHE A 616 -21.10 4.42 -9.91
N TRP A 617 -21.67 4.52 -8.71
CA TRP A 617 -22.93 3.84 -8.38
C TRP A 617 -24.18 4.69 -8.63
N GLY A 618 -24.04 5.95 -9.04
CA GLY A 618 -25.15 6.91 -9.15
C GLY A 618 -25.87 7.17 -7.82
N TRP A 619 -25.39 6.60 -6.72
CA TRP A 619 -26.02 6.71 -5.41
C TRP A 619 -25.58 8.04 -4.80
N ARG A 620 -26.46 9.04 -4.85
CA ARG A 620 -26.35 10.21 -3.99
C ARG A 620 -26.96 9.81 -2.65
N PRO A 621 -26.19 9.51 -1.58
CA PRO A 621 -26.79 9.43 -0.26
C PRO A 621 -27.48 10.77 -0.03
N GLY A 622 -28.81 10.75 0.10
CA GLY A 622 -29.59 11.95 0.35
C GLY A 622 -28.97 12.67 1.53
N LYS A 623 -28.60 13.94 1.33
CA LYS A 623 -28.07 14.83 2.38
C LYS A 623 -28.94 14.66 3.62
N ARG A 624 -28.52 13.83 4.58
CA ARG A 624 -29.05 13.90 5.93
C ARG A 624 -28.59 15.25 6.43
N ARG A 625 -29.54 16.18 6.59
CA ARG A 625 -29.29 17.41 7.33
C ARG A 625 -28.88 16.98 8.73
N ALA A 626 -27.58 17.04 9.01
CA ALA A 626 -27.10 17.15 10.36
C ALA A 626 -27.50 18.56 10.85
N GLY A 627 -28.72 18.71 11.35
CA GLY A 627 -28.91 19.53 12.55
C GLY A 627 -28.47 18.61 13.69
N VAL A 628 -27.40 18.91 14.42
CA VAL A 628 -27.38 19.96 15.45
C VAL A 628 -28.67 19.89 16.25
N ASP A 629 -28.64 19.09 17.30
CA ASP A 629 -28.94 19.60 18.63
C ASP A 629 -27.97 18.92 19.61
N VAL A 630 -27.31 19.78 20.39
CA VAL A 630 -26.34 19.51 21.45
C VAL A 630 -27.04 18.97 22.69
#